data_AF-Q2G0E7-F1
#
_entry.id   AF-Q2G0E7-F1
#
_cell.length_a   1.000
_cell.length_b   1.000
_cell.length_c   1.000
_cell.angle_alpha   90.00
_cell.angle_beta   90.00
_cell.angle_gamma   90.00
#
_symmetry.space_group_name_H-M   'P 1'
#
loop_
_entity.id
_entity.type
_entity.pdbx_description
1 polymer ?
#
loop_
_entity_poly.entity_id
_entity_poly.type
_entity_poly.pdbx_seq_one_letter_code
_entity_poly.pdbx_strand_id
1 'polypeptide(L)'
;MQHLIKKHVLNGEFDLVRQLMSETDFMEFEEAYISSAHEVESMMFYTCILDMIKYEESSEMHDLAFLLLVYPLSEYEGALDSAYYHADASIKLTDGKEVKSLLQMLLLHAIPTPVISDKKAFDIAKQILKLDPNNNVARNVLKDTAKRMDNVVVDINELHQRNAR
;
A
#
# COMPACT_ATOMS: atom_id res chain seq x y z
N MET A 1 -4.88 11.46 -21.90
CA MET A 1 -4.92 11.89 -20.49
C MET A 1 -3.54 12.19 -19.89
N GLN A 2 -2.55 11.28 -19.97
CA GLN A 2 -1.22 11.42 -19.32
C GLN A 2 -0.52 12.78 -19.53
N HIS A 3 -0.49 13.30 -20.77
CA HIS A 3 0.13 14.62 -21.02
C HIS A 3 -0.53 15.76 -20.25
N LEU A 4 -1.86 15.75 -20.11
CA LEU A 4 -2.60 16.74 -19.32
C LEU A 4 -2.30 16.58 -17.84
N ILE A 5 -2.32 15.34 -17.30
CA ILE A 5 -1.97 15.08 -15.90
C ILE A 5 -0.57 15.61 -15.59
N LYS A 6 0.45 15.24 -16.38
CA LYS A 6 1.83 15.72 -16.18
C LYS A 6 1.90 17.25 -16.15
N LYS A 7 1.28 17.90 -17.13
CA LYS A 7 1.26 19.36 -17.21
C LYS A 7 0.62 19.98 -15.96
N HIS A 8 -0.59 19.55 -15.61
CA HIS A 8 -1.35 20.15 -14.52
C HIS A 8 -0.70 19.88 -13.16
N VAL A 9 -0.22 18.66 -12.90
CA VAL A 9 0.49 18.30 -11.66
C VAL A 9 1.76 19.14 -11.49
N LEU A 10 2.60 19.23 -12.52
CA LEU A 10 3.87 19.97 -12.44
C LEU A 10 3.70 21.47 -12.32
N ASN A 11 2.58 22.01 -12.79
CA ASN A 11 2.24 23.43 -12.66
C ASN A 11 1.46 23.75 -11.37
N GLY A 12 1.13 22.75 -10.53
CA GLY A 12 0.32 22.96 -9.32
C GLY A 12 -1.16 23.24 -9.61
N GLU A 13 -1.64 22.92 -10.81
CA GLU A 13 -3.02 23.13 -11.26
C GLU A 13 -3.93 21.97 -10.77
N PHE A 14 -3.96 21.73 -9.45
CA PHE A 14 -4.60 20.55 -8.87
C PHE A 14 -6.13 20.51 -9.06
N ASP A 15 -6.78 21.67 -9.15
CA ASP A 15 -8.20 21.77 -9.50
C ASP A 15 -8.49 21.12 -10.87
N LEU A 16 -7.60 21.31 -11.86
CA LEU A 16 -7.73 20.71 -13.18
C LEU A 16 -7.47 19.20 -13.14
N VAL A 17 -6.59 18.73 -12.26
CA VAL A 17 -6.37 17.29 -12.04
C VAL A 17 -7.62 16.65 -11.44
N ARG A 18 -8.24 17.28 -10.44
CA ARG A 18 -9.52 16.80 -9.87
C ARG A 18 -10.64 16.79 -10.88
N GLN A 19 -10.72 17.81 -11.74
CA GLN A 19 -11.69 17.84 -12.83
C GLN A 19 -11.49 16.64 -13.77
N LEU A 20 -10.26 16.39 -14.23
CA LEU A 20 -9.95 15.24 -15.08
C LEU A 20 -10.34 13.91 -14.43
N MET A 21 -10.06 13.77 -13.13
CA MET A 21 -10.45 12.60 -12.35
C MET A 21 -11.97 12.41 -12.31
N SER A 22 -12.73 13.49 -12.12
CA SER A 22 -14.20 13.44 -12.06
C SER A 22 -14.88 13.17 -13.42
N GLU A 23 -14.20 13.47 -14.52
CA GLU A 23 -14.70 13.31 -15.89
C GLU A 23 -14.33 11.95 -16.50
N THR A 24 -13.59 11.11 -15.77
CA THR A 24 -13.03 9.85 -16.27
C THR A 24 -13.34 8.70 -15.31
N ASP A 25 -13.32 7.45 -15.79
CA ASP A 25 -13.32 6.29 -14.91
C ASP A 25 -12.07 6.31 -14.01
N PHE A 26 -12.24 5.98 -12.72
CA PHE A 26 -11.15 6.09 -11.76
C PHE A 26 -9.98 5.16 -12.08
N MET A 27 -10.21 3.96 -12.64
CA MET A 27 -9.13 3.04 -13.01
C MET A 27 -8.33 3.60 -14.19
N GLU A 28 -8.99 4.19 -15.18
CA GLU A 28 -8.31 4.83 -16.32
C GLU A 28 -7.50 6.05 -15.83
N PHE A 29 -8.05 6.84 -14.89
CA PHE A 29 -7.32 7.93 -14.26
C PHE A 29 -6.10 7.43 -13.47
N GLU A 30 -6.27 6.41 -12.61
CA GLU A 30 -5.20 5.79 -11.81
C GLU A 30 -4.05 5.33 -12.71
N GLU A 31 -4.34 4.58 -13.78
CA GLU A 31 -3.33 4.11 -14.73
C GLU A 31 -2.58 5.27 -15.39
N ALA A 32 -3.29 6.28 -15.88
CA ALA A 32 -2.65 7.44 -16.50
C ALA A 32 -1.86 8.28 -15.50
N TYR A 33 -2.32 8.39 -14.26
CA TYR A 33 -1.66 9.14 -13.20
C TYR A 33 -0.35 8.48 -12.77
N ILE A 34 -0.38 7.18 -12.49
CA ILE A 34 0.80 6.39 -12.13
C ILE A 34 1.80 6.35 -13.29
N SER A 35 1.34 6.16 -14.54
CA SER A 35 2.22 6.22 -15.72
C SER A 35 2.90 7.59 -15.87
N SER A 36 2.13 8.67 -15.65
CA SER A 36 2.66 10.03 -15.68
C SER A 36 3.71 10.27 -14.59
N ALA A 37 3.48 9.74 -13.39
CA ALA A 37 4.41 9.83 -12.28
C ALA A 37 5.66 8.99 -12.52
N HIS A 38 5.54 7.80 -13.14
CA HIS A 38 6.68 6.95 -13.46
C HIS A 38 7.64 7.60 -14.47
N GLU A 39 7.11 8.36 -15.43
CA GLU A 39 7.96 9.07 -16.41
C GLU A 39 8.72 10.28 -15.83
N VAL A 40 8.16 10.92 -14.79
CA VAL A 40 8.65 12.21 -14.28
C VAL A 40 9.31 12.10 -12.92
N GLU A 41 8.91 11.13 -12.11
CA GLU A 41 9.41 10.83 -10.76
C GLU A 41 9.40 12.07 -9.83
N SER A 42 8.38 12.94 -9.97
CA SER A 42 8.29 14.16 -9.17
C SER A 42 7.42 14.00 -7.93
N MET A 43 7.90 14.49 -6.79
CA MET A 43 7.11 14.60 -5.55
C MET A 43 5.83 15.45 -5.70
N MET A 44 5.72 16.27 -6.76
CA MET A 44 4.49 17.01 -7.06
C MET A 44 3.27 16.10 -7.26
N PHE A 45 3.47 14.87 -7.73
CA PHE A 45 2.39 13.88 -7.82
C PHE A 45 1.86 13.53 -6.43
N TYR A 46 2.75 13.31 -5.46
CA TYR A 46 2.31 13.04 -4.09
C TYR A 46 1.65 14.27 -3.46
N THR A 47 2.22 15.47 -3.65
CA THR A 47 1.62 16.74 -3.20
C THR A 47 0.20 16.92 -3.76
N CYS A 48 -0.02 16.59 -5.03
CA CYS A 48 -1.33 16.64 -5.67
C CYS A 48 -2.32 15.65 -5.03
N ILE A 49 -1.92 14.39 -4.80
CA ILE A 49 -2.80 13.42 -4.11
C ILE A 49 -3.17 13.91 -2.70
N LEU A 50 -2.22 14.45 -1.94
CA LEU A 50 -2.49 15.00 -0.61
C LEU A 50 -3.46 16.20 -0.65
N ASP A 51 -3.39 17.04 -1.68
CA ASP A 51 -4.37 18.12 -1.91
C ASP A 51 -5.76 17.56 -2.23
N MET A 52 -5.84 16.51 -3.06
CA MET A 52 -7.11 15.84 -3.37
C MET A 52 -7.73 15.15 -2.15
N ILE A 53 -6.93 14.49 -1.30
CA ILE A 53 -7.38 13.89 -0.04
C ILE A 53 -7.95 14.95 0.91
N LYS A 54 -7.33 16.15 0.99
CA LYS A 54 -7.86 17.25 1.80
C LYS A 54 -9.22 17.76 1.30
N TYR A 55 -9.47 17.65 0.00
CA TYR A 55 -10.74 18.02 -0.60
C TYR A 55 -11.81 16.96 -0.31
N GLU A 56 -11.51 15.69 -0.58
CA GLU A 56 -12.39 14.55 -0.32
C GLU A 56 -11.56 13.28 -0.04
N GLU A 57 -11.54 12.87 1.23
CA GLU A 57 -10.84 11.66 1.66
C GLU A 57 -11.64 10.41 1.28
N SER A 58 -11.01 9.49 0.56
CA SER A 58 -11.60 8.22 0.13
C SER A 58 -10.55 7.11 0.08
N SER A 59 -11.00 5.85 0.18
CA SER A 59 -10.14 4.68 0.03
C SER A 59 -9.37 4.70 -1.29
N GLU A 60 -10.02 5.12 -2.37
CA GLU A 60 -9.49 5.24 -3.71
C GLU A 60 -8.31 6.22 -3.79
N MET A 61 -8.38 7.35 -3.08
CA MET A 61 -7.25 8.28 -3.00
C MET A 61 -6.09 7.70 -2.20
N HIS A 62 -6.36 6.97 -1.12
CA HIS A 62 -5.31 6.29 -0.36
C HIS A 62 -4.68 5.14 -1.18
N ASP A 63 -5.47 4.41 -1.96
CA ASP A 63 -4.98 3.38 -2.88
C ASP A 63 -4.06 3.99 -3.95
N LEU A 64 -4.46 5.13 -4.55
CA LEU A 64 -3.64 5.84 -5.52
C LEU A 64 -2.32 6.33 -4.91
N ALA A 65 -2.38 6.89 -3.69
CA ALA A 65 -1.18 7.29 -2.94
C ALA A 65 -0.26 6.09 -2.67
N PHE A 66 -0.84 4.96 -2.24
CA PHE A 66 -0.11 3.73 -2.01
C PHE A 66 0.64 3.30 -3.27
N LEU A 67 -0.06 3.21 -4.42
CA LEU A 67 0.55 2.81 -5.69
C LEU A 67 1.68 3.76 -6.11
N LEU A 68 1.48 5.07 -5.96
CA LEU A 68 2.52 6.08 -6.25
C LEU A 68 3.78 5.83 -5.41
N LEU A 69 3.61 5.53 -4.13
CA LEU A 69 4.70 5.40 -3.15
C LEU A 69 5.43 4.06 -3.21
N VAL A 70 4.77 2.97 -3.65
CA VAL A 70 5.43 1.66 -3.83
C VAL A 70 5.98 1.44 -5.23
N TYR A 71 5.62 2.29 -6.19
CA TYR A 71 6.10 2.22 -7.58
C TYR A 71 6.91 3.47 -7.96
N PRO A 72 6.37 4.54 -8.59
CA PRO A 72 7.19 5.67 -9.05
C PRO A 72 8.10 6.32 -8.00
N LEU A 73 7.65 6.39 -6.74
CA LEU A 73 8.37 7.11 -5.68
C LEU A 73 9.00 6.17 -4.65
N SER A 74 9.13 4.88 -4.94
CA SER A 74 9.61 3.87 -3.99
C SER A 74 11.04 4.09 -3.49
N GLU A 75 11.88 4.75 -4.29
CA GLU A 75 13.28 5.06 -3.95
C GLU A 75 13.43 6.28 -3.03
N TYR A 76 12.35 7.01 -2.76
CA TYR A 76 12.39 8.14 -1.82
C TYR A 76 12.39 7.66 -0.37
N GLU A 77 13.23 8.27 0.47
CA GLU A 77 13.26 8.00 1.91
C GLU A 77 11.87 8.24 2.53
N GLY A 78 11.38 7.25 3.29
CA GLY A 78 10.06 7.30 3.91
C GLY A 78 8.87 7.00 2.98
N ALA A 79 9.10 6.67 1.70
CA ALA A 79 8.02 6.32 0.77
C ALA A 79 7.24 5.08 1.23
N LEU A 80 7.93 4.02 1.64
CA LEU A 80 7.30 2.78 2.10
C LEU A 80 6.58 2.94 3.46
N ASP A 81 7.10 3.78 4.36
CA ASP A 81 6.42 4.14 5.60
C ASP A 81 5.15 4.97 5.33
N SER A 82 5.22 5.86 4.33
CA SER A 82 4.05 6.61 3.86
C SER A 82 3.03 5.67 3.19
N ALA A 83 3.49 4.69 2.41
CA ALA A 83 2.62 3.67 1.83
C ALA A 83 1.91 2.85 2.92
N TYR A 84 2.60 2.51 4.02
CA TYR A 84 1.97 1.89 5.18
C TYR A 84 0.83 2.75 5.76
N TYR A 85 1.06 4.05 5.91
CA TYR A 85 0.03 4.98 6.37
C TYR A 85 -1.21 4.96 5.45
N HIS A 86 -1.00 5.02 4.14
CA HIS A 86 -2.11 5.00 3.18
C HIS A 86 -2.85 3.65 3.14
N ALA A 87 -2.14 2.52 3.21
CA ALA A 87 -2.77 1.20 3.29
C ALA A 87 -3.62 1.06 4.57
N ASP A 88 -3.12 1.53 5.72
CA ASP A 88 -3.86 1.49 6.99
C ASP A 88 -5.08 2.42 6.97
N ALA A 89 -4.97 3.60 6.35
CA ALA A 89 -6.10 4.51 6.16
C ALA A 89 -7.18 3.93 5.22
N SER A 90 -6.78 3.33 4.09
CA SER A 90 -7.70 2.62 3.18
C SER A 90 -8.43 1.47 3.88
N ILE A 91 -7.74 0.70 4.73
CA ILE A 91 -8.35 -0.34 5.57
C ILE A 91 -9.37 0.25 6.55
N LYS A 92 -9.07 1.39 7.19
CA LYS A 92 -10.00 2.03 8.13
C LYS A 92 -11.26 2.56 7.44
N LEU A 93 -11.11 3.22 6.30
CA LEU A 93 -12.24 3.77 5.52
C LEU A 93 -13.18 2.67 4.99
N THR A 94 -12.66 1.46 4.79
CA THR A 94 -13.42 0.32 4.27
C THR A 94 -13.90 -0.65 5.36
N ASP A 95 -13.76 -0.31 6.64
CA ASP A 95 -13.93 -1.24 7.78
C ASP A 95 -13.14 -2.56 7.64
N GLY A 96 -12.06 -2.55 6.86
CA GLY A 96 -11.28 -3.73 6.50
C GLY A 96 -12.09 -4.78 5.74
N LYS A 97 -13.10 -4.38 4.97
CA LYS A 97 -13.91 -5.27 4.11
C LYS A 97 -13.40 -5.30 2.66
N GLU A 98 -12.50 -4.38 2.30
CA GLU A 98 -11.94 -4.31 0.97
C GLU A 98 -10.68 -5.18 0.85
N VAL A 99 -10.75 -6.19 -0.01
CA VAL A 99 -9.64 -7.14 -0.20
C VAL A 99 -8.43 -6.44 -0.82
N LYS A 100 -8.64 -5.44 -1.70
CA LYS A 100 -7.56 -4.65 -2.31
C LYS A 100 -6.70 -3.95 -1.24
N SER A 101 -7.32 -3.23 -0.30
CA SER A 101 -6.62 -2.50 0.77
C SER A 101 -5.82 -3.45 1.68
N LEU A 102 -6.36 -4.63 1.98
CA LEU A 102 -5.66 -5.64 2.76
C LEU A 102 -4.48 -6.27 2.00
N LEU A 103 -4.61 -6.49 0.68
CA LEU A 103 -3.52 -6.98 -0.15
C LEU A 103 -2.39 -5.97 -0.28
N GLN A 104 -2.69 -4.68 -0.34
CA GLN A 104 -1.69 -3.61 -0.29
C GLN A 104 -0.88 -3.66 1.03
N MET A 105 -1.55 -3.87 2.16
CA MET A 105 -0.87 -4.08 3.44
C MET A 105 0.05 -5.32 3.42
N LEU A 106 -0.37 -6.41 2.76
CA LEU A 106 0.50 -7.60 2.58
C LEU A 106 1.67 -7.34 1.63
N LEU A 107 1.54 -6.46 0.64
CA LEU A 107 2.66 -6.12 -0.25
C LEU A 107 3.84 -5.53 0.53
N LEU A 108 3.57 -4.76 1.59
CA LEU A 108 4.59 -4.20 2.48
C LEU A 108 5.32 -5.24 3.33
N HIS A 109 4.82 -6.46 3.39
CA HIS A 109 5.52 -7.61 3.98
C HIS A 109 6.43 -8.34 2.97
N ALA A 110 6.12 -8.24 1.67
CA ALA A 110 6.78 -8.99 0.61
C ALA A 110 8.11 -8.36 0.12
N ILE A 111 8.44 -7.16 0.57
CA ILE A 111 9.68 -6.45 0.20
C ILE A 111 10.90 -6.94 1.00
N PRO A 112 12.15 -6.76 0.52
CA PRO A 112 13.35 -7.30 1.18
C PRO A 112 13.54 -6.88 2.65
N THR A 113 13.14 -5.65 2.98
CA THR A 113 13.06 -5.14 4.36
C THR A 113 11.58 -4.89 4.68
N PRO A 114 10.86 -5.87 5.26
CA PRO A 114 9.43 -5.74 5.51
C PRO A 114 9.09 -4.52 6.39
N VAL A 115 8.09 -3.73 5.97
CA VAL A 115 7.55 -2.64 6.80
C VAL A 115 6.69 -3.17 7.93
N ILE A 116 6.03 -4.31 7.71
CA ILE A 116 5.17 -4.96 8.72
C ILE A 116 5.75 -6.28 9.21
N SER A 117 5.47 -6.61 10.47
CA SER A 117 5.90 -7.86 11.10
C SER A 117 5.16 -9.09 10.55
N ASP A 118 5.76 -10.28 10.71
CA ASP A 118 5.13 -11.57 10.42
C ASP A 118 3.78 -11.73 11.12
N LYS A 119 3.66 -11.27 12.38
CA LYS A 119 2.40 -11.32 13.13
C LYS A 119 1.30 -10.48 12.46
N LYS A 120 1.61 -9.24 12.06
CA LYS A 120 0.66 -8.37 11.38
C LYS A 120 0.27 -8.94 10.02
N ALA A 121 1.24 -9.43 9.25
CA ALA A 121 0.98 -10.07 7.96
C ALA A 121 0.09 -11.32 8.11
N PHE A 122 0.32 -12.15 9.14
CA PHE A 122 -0.52 -13.29 9.46
C PHE A 122 -1.97 -12.90 9.79
N ASP A 123 -2.16 -11.85 10.61
CA ASP A 123 -3.50 -11.36 10.97
C ASP A 123 -4.25 -10.78 9.76
N ILE A 124 -3.58 -10.02 8.90
CA ILE A 124 -4.14 -9.49 7.65
C ILE A 124 -4.49 -10.64 6.69
N ALA A 125 -3.62 -11.63 6.53
CA ALA A 125 -3.89 -12.80 5.70
C ALA A 125 -5.14 -13.57 6.18
N LYS A 126 -5.31 -13.74 7.49
CA LYS A 126 -6.55 -14.32 8.05
C LYS A 126 -7.79 -13.50 7.72
N GLN A 127 -7.69 -12.18 7.77
CA GLN A 127 -8.81 -11.29 7.44
C GLN A 127 -9.20 -11.41 5.97
N ILE A 128 -8.22 -11.41 5.05
CA ILE A 128 -8.46 -11.63 3.63
C ILE A 128 -9.16 -12.97 3.42
N LEU A 129 -8.70 -14.06 4.03
CA LEU A 129 -9.30 -15.38 3.84
C LEU A 129 -10.71 -15.54 4.43
N LYS A 130 -11.15 -14.64 5.32
CA LYS A 130 -12.55 -14.57 5.75
C LYS A 130 -13.45 -13.92 4.70
N LEU A 131 -12.91 -12.97 3.93
CA LEU A 131 -13.64 -12.22 2.88
C LEU A 131 -13.58 -12.95 1.53
N ASP A 132 -12.39 -13.41 1.16
CA ASP A 132 -12.09 -14.18 -0.03
C ASP A 132 -11.30 -15.45 0.37
N PRO A 133 -12.01 -16.56 0.66
CA PRO A 133 -11.37 -17.82 1.00
C PRO A 133 -10.46 -18.38 -0.10
N ASN A 134 -10.58 -17.92 -1.35
CA ASN A 134 -9.83 -18.37 -2.51
C ASN A 134 -8.57 -17.55 -2.78
N ASN A 135 -8.28 -16.53 -1.97
CA ASN A 135 -7.15 -15.67 -2.17
C ASN A 135 -5.80 -16.40 -1.98
N ASN A 136 -5.10 -16.67 -3.09
CA ASN A 136 -3.85 -17.44 -3.04
C ASN A 136 -2.70 -16.68 -2.39
N VAL A 137 -2.65 -15.35 -2.53
CA VAL A 137 -1.62 -14.51 -1.88
C VAL A 137 -1.75 -14.64 -0.36
N ALA A 138 -2.96 -14.46 0.18
CA ALA A 138 -3.20 -14.59 1.61
C ALA A 138 -2.89 -16.00 2.14
N ARG A 139 -3.23 -17.07 1.40
CA ARG A 139 -2.87 -18.45 1.80
C ARG A 139 -1.36 -18.64 1.90
N ASN A 140 -0.59 -18.15 0.93
CA ASN A 140 0.86 -18.26 0.92
C ASN A 140 1.48 -17.49 2.09
N VAL A 141 1.07 -16.22 2.28
CA VAL A 141 1.55 -15.41 3.41
C VAL A 141 1.22 -16.07 4.75
N LEU A 142 0.00 -16.61 4.92
CA LEU A 142 -0.40 -17.29 6.15
C LEU A 142 0.51 -18.48 6.48
N LYS A 143 0.85 -19.30 5.47
CA LYS A 143 1.73 -20.46 5.61
C LYS A 143 3.16 -20.04 5.94
N ASP A 144 3.69 -19.05 5.23
CA ASP A 144 5.08 -18.62 5.38
C ASP A 144 5.32 -17.92 6.72
N THR A 145 4.38 -17.06 7.14
CA THR A 145 4.44 -16.38 8.43
C THR A 145 4.29 -17.36 9.59
N ALA A 146 3.38 -18.35 9.51
CA ALA A 146 3.26 -19.40 10.53
C ALA A 146 4.58 -20.17 10.72
N LYS A 147 5.21 -20.60 9.62
CA LYS A 147 6.48 -21.34 9.67
C LYS A 147 7.61 -20.50 10.31
N ARG A 148 7.71 -19.22 9.97
CA ARG A 148 8.74 -18.33 10.55
C ARG A 148 8.48 -18.10 12.04
N MET A 149 7.24 -17.87 12.43
CA MET A 149 6.86 -17.69 13.83
C MET A 149 7.15 -18.94 14.68
N ASP A 150 6.88 -20.14 14.16
CA ASP A 150 7.21 -21.40 14.83
C ASP A 150 8.73 -21.55 15.03
N ASN A 151 9.53 -21.24 14.01
CA ASN A 151 11.00 -21.29 14.11
C ASN A 151 11.54 -20.33 15.19
N VAL A 152 11.00 -19.11 15.28
CA VAL A 152 11.39 -18.13 16.32
C VAL A 152 11.11 -18.68 17.72
N VAL A 153 9.98 -19.37 17.92
CA VAL A 153 9.66 -20.01 19.21
C VAL A 153 10.65 -21.12 19.55
N VAL A 154 11.08 -21.92 18.57
CA VAL A 154 12.11 -22.96 18.77
C VAL A 154 13.44 -22.34 19.19
N ASP A 155 13.91 -21.30 18.50
CA ASP A 155 15.19 -20.63 18.81
C ASP A 155 15.21 -20.04 20.24
N ILE A 156 14.10 -19.42 20.67
CA ILE A 156 13.96 -18.88 22.03
C ILE A 156 14.05 -20.00 23.09
N ASN A 157 13.41 -21.14 22.83
CA ASN A 157 13.46 -22.28 23.74
C ASN A 157 14.88 -22.85 23.86
N GLU A 158 15.62 -22.95 22.75
CA GLU A 158 17.02 -23.40 22.77
C GLU A 158 17.92 -22.42 23.54
N LEU A 159 17.70 -21.12 23.40
CA LEU A 159 18.46 -20.09 24.14
C LEU A 159 18.22 -20.20 25.65
N HIS A 160 16.97 -20.37 26.08
CA HIS A 160 16.63 -20.57 27.49
C HIS A 160 17.25 -21.86 28.06
N GLN A 161 17.31 -22.94 27.27
CA GLN A 161 17.98 -24.18 27.68
C GLN A 161 19.50 -24.01 27.84
N ARG A 162 20.14 -23.12 27.07
CA ARG A 162 21.57 -22.82 27.20
C ARG A 162 21.88 -21.96 28.42
N ASN A 163 21.05 -20.96 28.73
CA ASN A 163 21.25 -20.06 29.88
C ASN A 163 20.93 -20.71 31.24
N ALA A 164 20.22 -21.84 31.25
CA ALA A 164 19.92 -22.61 32.45
C ALA A 164 21.04 -23.61 32.86
N ARG A 165 22.13 -23.68 32.09
CA ARG A 165 23.32 -24.51 32.36
C ARG A 165 24.48 -23.65 32.82
#